data_AF-A0A969JWB4-F1
#
_entry.id   AF-A0A969JWB4-F1
#
_cell.length_a   1.000
_cell.length_b   1.000
_cell.length_c   1.000
_cell.angle_alpha   90.00
_cell.angle_beta   90.00
_cell.angle_gamma   90.00
#
_symmetry.space_group_name_H-M   'P 1'
#
loop_
_entity.id
_entity.type
_entity.pdbx_description
1 polymer ?
#
loop_
_entity_poly.entity_id
_entity_poly.type
_entity_poly.pdbx_seq_one_letter_code
_entity_poly.pdbx_strand_id
1 'polypeptide(L)'
;MRRVSHAVLGVYLSAALPVAAAPADSAAIDFARDADYEIVEISPSGTNLALTQRRDGLETVIVVRLADFAPLTNTSFGENIEIERIDWVNDERLLIQPARRFPGFTDYKAPTGEFVGMDADGKNVELLFGPLAGQQQTGTRVQRRESVSLQGGWSTCCPATTSGY
;
A
#
# COMPACT_ATOMS: atom_id res chain seq x y z
N MET A 1 23.42 -46.77 -78.20
CA MET A 1 21.95 -46.76 -78.40
C MET A 1 21.28 -45.98 -77.27
N ARG A 2 20.42 -45.02 -77.65
CA ARG A 2 19.26 -44.41 -76.95
C ARG A 2 19.33 -44.01 -75.46
N ARG A 3 19.40 -42.67 -75.29
CA ARG A 3 18.71 -41.76 -74.35
C ARG A 3 17.68 -42.37 -73.39
N VAL A 4 17.67 -41.90 -72.14
CA VAL A 4 16.44 -41.41 -71.46
C VAL A 4 16.81 -40.26 -70.49
N SER A 5 16.13 -39.13 -70.65
CA SER A 5 16.15 -37.93 -69.79
C SER A 5 15.10 -38.04 -68.67
N HIS A 6 15.01 -36.99 -67.83
CA HIS A 6 14.02 -36.66 -66.79
C HIS A 6 14.34 -37.31 -65.41
N ALA A 7 14.31 -36.61 -64.28
CA ALA A 7 13.57 -35.41 -63.94
C ALA A 7 14.32 -34.57 -62.90
N VAL A 8 14.28 -33.25 -63.08
CA VAL A 8 14.58 -32.25 -62.05
C VAL A 8 13.47 -32.36 -61.00
N LEU A 9 13.78 -32.93 -59.84
CA LEU A 9 12.89 -32.92 -58.69
C LEU A 9 13.32 -31.79 -57.75
N GLY A 10 12.66 -30.64 -57.88
CA GLY A 10 12.82 -29.52 -56.94
C GLY A 10 12.28 -29.90 -55.58
N VAL A 11 13.17 -30.13 -54.61
CA VAL A 11 12.81 -30.26 -53.20
C VAL A 11 12.77 -28.85 -52.61
N TYR A 12 11.60 -28.24 -52.59
CA TYR A 12 11.32 -27.08 -51.76
C TYR A 12 11.20 -27.57 -50.31
N LEU A 13 12.34 -27.58 -49.59
CA LEU A 13 12.38 -27.80 -48.16
C LEU A 13 11.92 -26.52 -47.47
N SER A 14 10.62 -26.40 -47.18
CA SER A 14 10.08 -25.35 -46.33
C SER A 14 10.71 -25.46 -44.95
N ALA A 15 11.66 -24.57 -44.65
CA ALA A 15 12.20 -24.41 -43.32
C ALA A 15 11.10 -23.80 -42.42
N ALA A 16 10.41 -24.64 -41.66
CA ALA A 16 9.58 -24.20 -40.56
C ALA A 16 10.50 -23.62 -39.49
N LEU A 17 10.55 -22.28 -39.40
CA LEU A 17 11.19 -21.60 -38.28
C LEU A 17 10.47 -22.05 -36.99
N PRO A 18 11.18 -22.56 -35.97
CA PRO A 18 10.56 -22.78 -34.68
C PRO A 18 10.19 -21.42 -34.12
N VAL A 19 8.88 -21.14 -34.02
CA VAL A 19 8.40 -20.02 -33.23
C VAL A 19 8.71 -20.38 -31.78
N ALA A 20 9.73 -19.75 -31.21
CA ALA A 20 10.00 -19.86 -29.79
C ALA A 20 8.80 -19.28 -29.04
N ALA A 21 7.95 -20.15 -28.51
CA ALA A 21 6.89 -19.76 -27.61
C ALA A 21 7.55 -19.19 -26.34
N ALA A 22 7.36 -17.90 -26.07
CA ALA A 22 7.69 -17.34 -24.77
C ALA A 22 6.89 -18.11 -23.69
N PRO A 23 7.47 -18.38 -22.51
CA PRO A 23 6.76 -19.09 -21.45
C PRO A 23 5.53 -18.26 -21.04
N ALA A 24 4.34 -18.76 -21.36
CA ALA A 24 3.08 -18.08 -21.06
C ALA A 24 2.83 -17.89 -19.55
N ASP A 25 3.57 -18.60 -18.71
CA ASP A 25 3.36 -18.64 -17.26
C ASP A 25 3.91 -17.41 -16.51
N SER A 26 4.95 -16.72 -17.02
CA SER A 26 5.53 -15.59 -16.27
C SER A 26 4.60 -14.37 -16.28
N ALA A 27 3.96 -14.09 -17.42
CA ALA A 27 3.07 -12.95 -17.56
C ALA A 27 1.87 -13.04 -16.60
N ALA A 28 1.26 -14.23 -16.48
CA ALA A 28 0.12 -14.42 -15.58
C ALA A 28 0.51 -14.15 -14.11
N ILE A 29 1.70 -14.57 -13.68
CA ILE A 29 2.23 -14.30 -12.34
C ILE A 29 2.52 -12.80 -12.17
N ASP A 30 3.12 -12.14 -13.16
CA ASP A 30 3.44 -10.71 -13.09
C ASP A 30 2.20 -9.83 -13.00
N PHE A 31 1.08 -10.23 -13.61
CA PHE A 31 -0.20 -9.53 -13.50
C PHE A 31 -1.00 -9.91 -12.24
N ALA A 32 -0.80 -11.10 -11.69
CA ALA A 32 -1.53 -11.57 -10.51
C ALA A 32 -0.83 -11.22 -9.19
N ARG A 33 0.47 -10.89 -9.21
CA ARG A 33 1.21 -10.49 -8.02
C ARG A 33 0.87 -9.06 -7.62
N ASP A 34 1.01 -8.78 -6.34
CA ASP A 34 0.92 -7.42 -5.81
C ASP A 34 2.03 -6.53 -6.37
N ALA A 35 1.74 -5.22 -6.45
CA ALA A 35 2.77 -4.23 -6.71
C ALA A 35 3.79 -4.19 -5.55
N ASP A 36 5.07 -4.12 -5.87
CA ASP A 36 6.12 -3.97 -4.84
C ASP A 36 6.02 -2.62 -4.12
N TYR A 37 5.46 -1.61 -4.80
CA TYR A 37 5.20 -0.27 -4.29
C TYR A 37 3.77 0.14 -4.63
N GLU A 38 3.02 0.64 -3.65
CA GLU A 38 1.59 0.91 -3.82
C GLU A 38 1.23 2.38 -3.60
N ILE A 39 1.67 2.96 -2.49
CA ILE A 39 1.45 4.37 -2.17
C ILE A 39 2.73 5.15 -2.42
N VAL A 40 2.64 6.30 -3.09
CA VAL A 40 3.75 7.21 -3.35
C VAL A 40 3.26 8.65 -3.25
N GLU A 41 3.74 9.39 -2.26
CA GLU A 41 3.27 10.74 -1.93
C GLU A 41 4.44 11.70 -1.72
N ILE A 42 4.40 12.85 -2.37
CA ILE A 42 5.42 13.90 -2.28
C ILE A 42 5.00 14.93 -1.23
N SER A 43 5.93 15.39 -0.40
CA SER A 43 5.65 16.44 0.60
C SER A 43 5.25 17.76 -0.06
N PRO A 44 4.50 18.65 0.62
CA PRO A 44 4.02 19.90 0.02
C PRO A 44 5.12 20.79 -0.60
N SER A 45 6.30 20.84 0.01
CA SER A 45 7.47 21.56 -0.54
C SER A 45 8.23 20.81 -1.64
N GLY A 46 7.94 19.53 -1.86
CA GLY A 46 8.66 18.68 -2.80
C GLY A 46 10.05 18.23 -2.33
N THR A 47 10.29 18.22 -1.01
CA THR A 47 11.60 17.86 -0.43
C THR A 47 11.69 16.39 -0.02
N ASN A 48 10.56 15.79 0.38
CA ASN A 48 10.48 14.42 0.87
C ASN A 48 9.49 13.60 0.03
N LEU A 49 9.76 12.30 -0.08
CA LEU A 49 8.90 11.31 -0.71
C LEU A 49 8.57 10.23 0.31
N ALA A 50 7.29 10.03 0.59
CA ALA A 50 6.78 8.91 1.36
C ALA A 50 6.28 7.84 0.39
N LEU A 51 6.59 6.58 0.65
CA LEU A 51 6.12 5.47 -0.15
C LEU A 51 5.90 4.22 0.70
N THR A 52 5.08 3.31 0.21
CA THR A 52 4.97 1.97 0.80
C THR A 52 5.64 0.94 -0.07
N GLN A 53 6.31 -0.02 0.56
CA GLN A 53 6.89 -1.17 -0.10
C GLN A 53 6.39 -2.45 0.55
N ARG A 54 5.91 -3.40 -0.26
CA ARG A 54 5.60 -4.75 0.20
C ARG A 54 6.75 -5.69 -0.13
N ARG A 55 7.31 -6.35 0.89
CA ARG A 55 8.28 -7.45 0.75
C ARG A 55 8.07 -8.47 1.86
N ASP A 56 8.21 -9.75 1.51
CA ASP A 56 8.16 -10.87 2.46
C ASP A 56 6.91 -10.87 3.37
N GLY A 57 5.75 -10.41 2.84
CA GLY A 57 4.48 -10.35 3.59
C GLY A 57 4.35 -9.16 4.55
N LEU A 58 5.32 -8.24 4.55
CA LEU A 58 5.31 -7.01 5.33
C LEU A 58 5.19 -5.80 4.41
N GLU A 59 4.28 -4.88 4.75
CA GLU A 59 4.24 -3.56 4.14
C GLU A 59 4.98 -2.56 5.03
N THR A 60 5.88 -1.81 4.41
CA THR A 60 6.80 -0.88 5.07
C THR A 60 6.59 0.52 4.54
N VAL A 61 6.42 1.50 5.43
CA VAL A 61 6.46 2.93 5.12
C VAL A 61 7.92 3.38 5.06
N ILE A 62 8.31 3.94 3.92
CA ILE A 62 9.64 4.46 3.68
C ILE A 62 9.49 5.95 3.37
N VAL A 63 10.33 6.76 4.01
CA VAL A 63 10.45 8.18 3.68
C VAL A 63 11.88 8.44 3.23
N VAL A 64 12.03 9.09 2.08
CA VAL A 64 13.33 9.48 1.52
C VAL A 64 13.36 10.97 1.19
N ARG A 65 14.55 11.57 1.20
CA ARG A 65 14.73 12.91 0.61
C ARG A 65 14.74 12.80 -0.91
N LEU A 66 14.04 13.70 -1.60
CA LEU A 66 13.96 13.69 -3.07
C LEU A 66 15.27 14.08 -3.77
N ALA A 67 16.12 14.88 -3.13
CA ALA A 67 17.35 15.38 -3.74
C ALA A 67 18.39 14.27 -3.99
N ASP A 68 18.48 13.28 -3.09
CA ASP A 68 19.52 12.24 -3.09
C ASP A 68 18.97 10.83 -2.82
N PHE A 69 17.65 10.66 -2.68
CA PHE A 69 16.97 9.43 -2.28
C PHE A 69 17.50 8.83 -0.97
N ALA A 70 18.13 9.64 -0.12
CA ALA A 70 18.61 9.17 1.16
C ALA A 70 17.44 8.80 2.07
N PRO A 71 17.45 7.62 2.71
CA PRO A 71 16.38 7.21 3.60
C PRO A 71 16.39 8.06 4.87
N LEU A 72 15.22 8.61 5.19
CA LEU A 72 14.91 9.23 6.47
C LEU A 72 14.30 8.19 7.43
N THR A 73 13.39 7.37 6.90
CA THR A 73 12.66 6.36 7.67
C THR A 73 12.41 5.11 6.87
N ASN A 74 12.40 3.97 7.56
CA ASN A 74 11.92 2.69 7.07
C ASN A 74 11.27 1.96 8.26
N THR A 75 9.94 1.85 8.27
CA THR A 75 9.20 1.29 9.40
C THR A 75 7.96 0.52 8.94
N SER A 76 7.57 -0.50 9.69
CA SER A 76 6.36 -1.30 9.44
C SER A 76 5.45 -1.28 10.66
N PHE A 77 4.16 -1.52 10.45
CA PHE A 77 3.18 -1.63 11.53
C PHE A 77 2.99 -3.08 12.02
N GLY A 78 3.82 -4.01 11.54
CA GLY A 78 3.81 -5.43 11.89
C GLY A 78 3.20 -6.32 10.81
N GLU A 79 3.14 -7.62 11.10
CA GLU A 79 2.60 -8.62 10.18
C GLU A 79 1.09 -8.43 9.95
N ASN A 80 0.65 -8.64 8.71
CA ASN A 80 -0.75 -8.50 8.29
C ASN A 80 -1.36 -7.10 8.52
N ILE A 81 -0.52 -6.10 8.83
CA ILE A 81 -0.90 -4.70 8.82
C ILE A 81 -0.29 -4.04 7.60
N GLU A 82 -1.17 -3.44 6.83
CA GLU A 82 -0.90 -2.73 5.59
C GLU A 82 -1.28 -1.26 5.75
N ILE A 83 -0.97 -0.48 4.72
CA ILE A 83 -1.26 0.96 4.73
C ILE A 83 -2.34 1.24 3.70
N GLU A 84 -3.48 1.74 4.19
CA GLU A 84 -4.57 2.20 3.34
C GLU A 84 -4.23 3.55 2.70
N ARG A 85 -3.65 4.45 3.50
CA ARG A 85 -3.38 5.82 3.07
C ARG A 85 -2.23 6.45 3.84
N ILE A 86 -1.49 7.30 3.14
CA ILE A 86 -0.54 8.25 3.71
C ILE A 86 -0.91 9.64 3.18
N ASP A 87 -1.00 10.62 4.07
CA ASP A 87 -1.19 12.02 3.72
C ASP A 87 -0.11 12.86 4.41
N TRP A 88 0.47 13.84 3.72
CA TRP A 88 1.33 14.84 4.35
C TRP A 88 0.49 15.91 5.04
N VAL A 89 0.73 16.12 6.34
CA VAL A 89 0.12 17.23 7.10
C VAL A 89 0.91 18.52 6.86
N ASN A 90 2.23 18.41 6.78
CA ASN A 90 3.19 19.44 6.41
C ASN A 90 4.46 18.75 5.86
N ASP A 91 5.59 19.45 5.74
CA ASP A 91 6.83 18.85 5.21
C ASP A 91 7.53 17.83 6.13
N GLU A 92 7.11 17.77 7.39
CA GLU A 92 7.76 16.99 8.44
C GLU A 92 6.86 15.90 9.03
N ARG A 93 5.54 15.94 8.83
CA ARG A 93 4.59 15.05 9.49
C ARG A 93 3.61 14.39 8.54
N LEU A 94 3.52 13.08 8.68
CA LEU A 94 2.61 12.19 7.99
C LEU A 94 1.40 11.86 8.86
N LEU A 95 0.25 11.73 8.22
CA LEU A 95 -0.93 11.06 8.70
C LEU A 95 -1.03 9.72 7.99
N ILE A 96 -1.11 8.63 8.75
CA ILE A 96 -1.07 7.27 8.23
C ILE A 96 -2.32 6.54 8.70
N GLN A 97 -3.01 5.90 7.77
CA GLN A 97 -4.15 5.03 8.05
C GLN A 97 -3.75 3.57 7.85
N PRO A 98 -3.64 2.76 8.93
CA PRO A 98 -3.39 1.34 8.80
C PRO A 98 -4.64 0.60 8.32
N ALA A 99 -4.41 -0.54 7.69
CA ALA A 99 -5.42 -1.51 7.31
C ALA A 99 -4.96 -2.92 7.67
N ARG A 100 -5.92 -3.82 7.89
CA ARG A 100 -5.67 -5.23 8.06
C ARG A 100 -5.71 -5.94 6.71
N ARG A 101 -4.76 -6.84 6.52
CA ARG A 101 -4.76 -7.80 5.43
C ARG A 101 -5.28 -9.15 5.90
N PHE A 102 -6.02 -9.83 5.02
CA PHE A 102 -6.47 -11.20 5.22
C PHE A 102 -5.99 -12.08 4.05
N PRO A 103 -4.72 -12.53 4.09
CA PRO A 103 -4.13 -13.31 2.99
C PRO A 103 -4.98 -14.53 2.64
N GLY A 104 -5.27 -14.71 1.35
CA GLY A 104 -6.06 -15.82 0.84
C GLY A 104 -7.57 -15.71 1.06
N PHE A 105 -8.06 -14.68 1.75
CA PHE A 105 -9.49 -14.43 1.92
C PHE A 105 -9.97 -13.26 1.06
N THR A 106 -9.22 -12.15 1.06
CA THR A 106 -9.57 -10.98 0.27
C THR A 106 -8.33 -10.20 -0.17
N ASP A 107 -8.49 -9.44 -1.25
CA ASP A 107 -7.44 -8.62 -1.85
C ASP A 107 -7.50 -7.15 -1.40
N TYR A 108 -8.64 -6.70 -0.87
CA TYR A 108 -8.76 -5.31 -0.41
C TYR A 108 -8.16 -5.15 1.00
N LYS A 109 -7.60 -3.97 1.25
CA LYS A 109 -7.11 -3.52 2.55
C LYS A 109 -8.30 -3.12 3.44
N ALA A 110 -8.48 -3.77 4.58
CA ALA A 110 -9.59 -3.47 5.50
C ALA A 110 -9.16 -2.39 6.52
N PRO A 111 -9.63 -1.12 6.41
CA PRO A 111 -9.14 -0.05 7.27
C PRO A 111 -9.43 -0.35 8.74
N THR A 112 -8.45 -0.09 9.60
CA THR A 112 -8.62 -0.34 11.04
C THR A 112 -9.45 0.72 11.75
N GLY A 113 -9.70 1.85 11.09
CA GLY A 113 -10.33 3.03 11.67
C GLY A 113 -9.39 3.85 12.54
N GLU A 114 -8.10 3.55 12.54
CA GLU A 114 -7.07 4.31 13.23
C GLU A 114 -6.45 5.36 12.30
N PHE A 115 -6.03 6.48 12.88
CA PHE A 115 -5.16 7.45 12.23
C PHE A 115 -3.95 7.66 13.13
N VAL A 116 -2.76 7.42 12.61
CA VAL A 116 -1.51 7.63 13.34
C VAL A 116 -0.71 8.74 12.70
N GLY A 117 -0.23 9.66 13.53
CA GLY A 117 0.71 10.70 13.14
C GLY A 117 2.13 10.18 13.32
N MET A 118 3.00 10.43 12.35
CA MET A 118 4.41 10.10 12.42
C MET A 118 5.23 11.16 11.69
N ASP A 119 6.37 11.54 12.24
CA ASP A 119 7.24 12.49 11.56
C ASP A 119 8.05 11.80 10.45
N ALA A 120 8.57 12.57 9.49
CA ALA A 120 9.29 12.08 8.31
C ALA A 120 10.56 11.26 8.66
N ASP A 121 11.13 11.48 9.84
CA ASP A 121 12.27 10.73 10.39
C ASP A 121 11.86 9.51 11.25
N GLY A 122 10.56 9.20 11.27
CA GLY A 122 10.00 8.01 11.90
C GLY A 122 9.78 8.17 13.40
N LYS A 123 10.04 9.36 13.94
CA LYS A 123 9.82 9.68 15.35
C LYS A 123 8.41 10.20 15.59
N ASN A 124 8.12 10.44 16.87
CA ASN A 124 6.87 11.04 17.35
C ASN A 124 5.62 10.34 16.82
N VAL A 125 5.69 9.00 16.74
CA VAL A 125 4.57 8.13 16.37
C VAL A 125 3.49 8.23 17.45
N GLU A 126 2.30 8.68 17.05
CA GLU A 126 1.17 8.88 17.95
C GLU A 126 -0.11 8.38 17.29
N LEU A 127 -0.88 7.57 18.01
CA LEU A 127 -2.24 7.23 17.62
C LEU A 127 -3.16 8.42 17.87
N LEU A 128 -3.50 9.17 16.81
CA LEU A 128 -4.28 10.40 16.88
C LEU A 128 -5.77 10.14 17.03
N PHE A 129 -6.27 9.08 16.38
CA PHE A 129 -7.68 8.71 16.39
C PHE A 129 -7.82 7.20 16.22
N GLY A 130 -8.90 6.63 16.77
CA GLY A 130 -9.27 5.23 16.56
C GLY A 130 -9.75 4.56 17.84
N PRO A 131 -10.28 3.33 17.76
CA PRO A 131 -10.80 2.59 18.92
C PRO A 131 -9.75 2.36 20.01
N LEU A 132 -8.46 2.30 19.64
CA LEU A 132 -7.34 2.10 20.56
C LEU A 132 -6.70 3.42 21.04
N ALA A 133 -7.21 4.58 20.61
CA ALA A 133 -6.65 5.88 21.00
C ALA A 133 -6.67 6.05 22.53
N GLY A 134 -5.54 6.44 23.12
CA GLY A 134 -5.38 6.60 24.57
C GLY A 134 -4.93 5.35 25.35
N GLN A 135 -4.85 4.17 24.72
CA GLN A 135 -4.27 2.96 25.34
C GLN A 135 -2.74 2.86 25.14
N GLN A 136 -2.22 3.43 24.04
CA GLN A 136 -0.82 3.35 23.65
C GLN A 136 -0.16 4.73 23.85
N GLN A 137 0.25 5.05 25.08
CA GLN A 137 1.17 6.16 25.34
C GLN A 137 2.43 5.64 26.04
N THR A 138 3.56 5.65 25.33
CA THR A 138 4.87 5.17 25.79
C THR A 138 5.65 6.21 26.62
N GLY A 139 4.96 7.21 27.22
CA GLY A 139 5.59 8.32 27.94
C GLY A 139 4.90 8.62 29.27
N THR A 140 5.68 8.71 30.36
CA THR A 140 5.18 8.88 31.74
C THR A 140 4.66 10.28 32.08
N ARG A 141 4.64 11.24 31.13
CA ARG A 141 4.31 12.65 31.40
C ARG A 141 3.27 13.28 30.47
N VAL A 142 2.58 12.51 29.64
CA VAL A 142 1.52 13.03 28.75
C VAL A 142 0.15 12.69 29.36
N GLN A 143 -0.72 13.69 29.47
CA GLN A 143 -2.09 13.51 29.95
C GLN A 143 -2.84 12.61 28.96
N ARG A 144 -3.45 11.52 29.47
CA ARG A 144 -4.25 10.57 28.69
C ARG A 144 -5.34 11.34 27.92
N ARG A 145 -5.25 11.34 26.59
CA ARG A 145 -6.37 11.78 25.74
C ARG A 145 -7.37 10.63 25.61
N GLU A 146 -8.64 10.95 25.80
CA GLU A 146 -9.76 10.03 25.64
C GLU A 146 -9.98 9.75 24.15
N SER A 147 -10.25 8.48 23.80
CA SER A 147 -10.63 8.11 22.44
C SER A 147 -11.91 8.84 22.06
N VAL A 148 -11.85 9.72 21.07
CA VAL A 148 -13.05 10.25 20.44
C VAL A 148 -13.56 9.17 19.50
N SER A 149 -14.65 8.49 19.85
CA SER A 149 -15.35 7.62 18.93
C SER A 149 -16.40 8.43 18.17
N LEU A 150 -16.47 8.29 16.84
CA LEU A 150 -17.55 8.89 16.04
C LEU A 150 -18.88 8.14 16.19
N GLN A 151 -19.00 7.26 17.19
CA GLN A 151 -20.23 6.57 17.59
C GLN A 151 -21.10 7.43 18.53
N GLY A 152 -20.93 8.75 18.49
CA GLY A 152 -21.85 9.71 19.10
C GLY A 152 -23.15 9.77 18.29
N GLY A 153 -24.21 9.18 18.84
CA GLY A 153 -25.52 9.06 18.20
C GLY A 153 -26.07 10.38 17.66
N TRP A 154 -26.72 10.29 16.50
CA TRP A 154 -27.52 11.35 15.87
C TRP A 154 -28.70 11.84 16.76
N SER A 155 -28.85 11.28 17.95
CA SER A 155 -29.99 11.45 18.86
C SER A 155 -29.92 12.69 19.76
N THR A 156 -28.80 13.41 19.84
CA THR A 156 -28.64 14.52 20.80
C THR A 156 -28.90 15.91 20.23
N CYS A 157 -29.23 16.06 18.95
CA CYS A 157 -29.42 17.39 18.34
C CYS A 157 -30.78 18.06 18.59
N CYS A 158 -31.77 17.37 19.17
CA CYS A 158 -33.06 17.98 19.47
C CYS A 158 -33.40 17.85 20.96
N PRO A 159 -33.46 18.96 21.73
CA PRO A 159 -34.16 18.91 23.00
C PRO A 159 -35.64 18.67 22.70
N ALA A 160 -36.18 17.54 23.15
CA ALA A 160 -37.61 17.28 23.11
C ALA A 160 -38.31 18.27 24.05
N THR A 161 -38.97 19.27 23.48
CA THR A 161 -39.90 20.13 24.21
C THR A 161 -41.14 19.29 24.53
N THR A 162 -41.20 18.75 25.74
CA THR A 162 -42.43 18.14 26.26
C THR A 162 -43.45 19.25 26.50
N SER A 163 -44.32 19.50 25.52
CA SER A 163 -45.53 20.29 25.71
C SER A 163 -46.60 19.38 26.29
N GLY A 164 -47.02 19.67 27.53
CA GLY A 164 -48.17 19.04 28.14
C GLY A 164 -49.46 19.35 27.40
N TYR A 165 -50.30 18.33 27.28
CA TYR A 165 -51.75 18.39 27.19
C TYR A 165 -52.31 17.29 28.09
#